data_AF-A0A956KYK4-F1
#
_entry.id   AF-A0A956KYK4-F1
#
_cell.length_a   1.000
_cell.length_b   1.000
_cell.length_c   1.000
_cell.angle_alpha   90.00
_cell.angle_beta   90.00
_cell.angle_gamma   90.00
#
_symmetry.space_group_name_H-M   'P 1'
#
loop_
_entity.id
_entity.type
_entity.pdbx_description
1 polymer ?
#
loop_
_entity_poly.entity_id
_entity_poly.type
_entity_poly.pdbx_seq_one_letter_code
_entity_poly.pdbx_strand_id
1 'polypeptide(L)'
;MIGRRARVLPWLAVAALLGCARPSRGTEPPPRATVEPLSLALVGEGGGALADRGALDRLLEAPEVTAAGQRLLARLADDPALEPLYRGFMADLLQQPALLEAMAAMAARSPGLSIDELSAQVVTRLSEGIDGPVFDAALDGSLDRLLDQPSVDAAFGRLTSALIDRARLSERLSALLRQWQPELEAAVGVPMSDDRFLERFEAHVSAPQRSARLRELLRARVEEQPRIRQGLAALLDDEAFFRACAHLLQRVLESPGFEANTTAIFAGMLEQVDLAQMRQRVDRVLVTPEIERAVVAWVEEVIASEALTTLADQLGAVLDDPHLQAELFDVLVGASAGPTA
;
A
#
# COMPACT_ATOMS: atom_id res chain seq x y z
N MET A 1 -5.23 19.27 11.61
CA MET A 1 -5.56 17.85 11.85
C MET A 1 -5.44 17.06 10.54
N ILE A 2 -4.22 16.86 10.07
CA ILE A 2 -3.86 16.26 8.77
C ILE A 2 -3.64 14.74 8.94
N GLY A 3 -4.46 14.10 9.79
CA GLY A 3 -4.13 12.79 10.40
C GLY A 3 -4.43 11.56 9.53
N ARG A 4 -5.30 11.68 8.54
CA ARG A 4 -5.66 10.57 7.62
C ARG A 4 -5.56 10.92 6.13
N ARG A 5 -5.59 12.21 5.78
CA ARG A 5 -5.67 12.69 4.38
C ARG A 5 -4.35 12.66 3.60
N ALA A 6 -3.22 12.44 4.28
CA ALA A 6 -1.89 12.38 3.65
C ALA A 6 -1.50 10.98 3.14
N ARG A 7 -2.47 10.05 3.11
CA ARG A 7 -2.19 8.62 3.00
C ARG A 7 -2.21 8.10 1.55
N VAL A 8 -2.96 8.67 0.63
CA VAL A 8 -3.32 7.97 -0.63
C VAL A 8 -2.13 7.62 -1.55
N LEU A 9 -1.17 8.51 -1.79
CA LEU A 9 -0.02 8.24 -2.69
C LEU A 9 1.10 7.39 -2.05
N PRO A 10 1.52 7.64 -0.79
CA PRO A 10 2.40 6.74 -0.06
C PRO A 10 1.76 5.34 0.15
N TRP A 11 0.43 5.26 0.28
CA TRP A 11 -0.28 3.99 0.46
C TRP A 11 -0.22 3.09 -0.77
N LEU A 12 -0.35 3.66 -1.98
CA LEU A 12 -0.17 2.90 -3.21
C LEU A 12 1.25 2.32 -3.31
N ALA A 13 2.28 3.03 -2.83
CA ALA A 13 3.66 2.59 -2.95
C ALA A 13 3.97 1.51 -1.92
N VAL A 14 3.47 1.67 -0.70
CA VAL A 14 3.86 0.84 0.44
C VAL A 14 2.95 -0.38 0.62
N ALA A 15 1.64 -0.29 0.33
CA ALA A 15 0.74 -1.46 0.29
C ALA A 15 1.16 -2.49 -0.78
N ALA A 16 1.87 -2.02 -1.79
CA ALA A 16 2.44 -2.82 -2.86
C ALA A 16 3.83 -3.38 -2.59
N LEU A 17 4.61 -2.72 -1.73
CA LEU A 17 5.93 -3.19 -1.31
C LEU A 17 5.82 -4.33 -0.29
N LEU A 18 4.67 -4.51 0.36
CA LEU A 18 4.51 -5.43 1.50
C LEU A 18 3.36 -6.45 1.37
N GLY A 19 2.86 -6.71 0.16
CA GLY A 19 2.22 -8.01 -0.16
C GLY A 19 0.70 -8.08 -0.16
N CYS A 20 -0.02 -7.19 -0.84
CA CYS A 20 -1.41 -7.45 -1.22
C CYS A 20 -1.58 -8.46 -2.38
N ALA A 21 -0.50 -8.80 -3.11
CA ALA A 21 -0.57 -9.78 -4.19
C ALA A 21 -0.59 -11.21 -3.64
N ARG A 22 -1.74 -11.88 -3.71
CA ARG A 22 -1.84 -13.33 -3.47
C ARG A 22 -0.97 -14.07 -4.50
N PRO A 23 -0.19 -15.09 -4.10
CA PRO A 23 0.56 -15.88 -5.06
C PRO A 23 -0.42 -16.58 -6.03
N SER A 24 -0.28 -16.27 -7.32
CA SER A 24 -0.94 -17.00 -8.40
C SER A 24 -0.44 -18.45 -8.38
N ARG A 25 -1.34 -19.40 -8.06
CA ARG A 25 -1.05 -20.83 -8.11
C ARG A 25 -0.80 -21.26 -9.55
N GLY A 26 0.45 -21.23 -9.99
CA GLY A 26 0.91 -21.90 -11.21
C GLY A 26 0.93 -23.41 -10.98
N THR A 27 0.23 -24.15 -11.84
CA THR A 27 0.18 -25.61 -11.83
C THR A 27 1.39 -26.18 -12.59
N GLU A 28 2.52 -26.36 -11.91
CA GLU A 28 3.60 -27.25 -12.35
C GLU A 28 4.06 -28.10 -11.15
N PRO A 29 4.28 -29.42 -11.33
CA PRO A 29 4.74 -30.27 -10.23
C PRO A 29 6.20 -29.90 -9.89
N PRO A 30 6.56 -29.78 -8.60
CA PRO A 30 7.89 -29.31 -8.22
C PRO A 30 8.97 -30.34 -8.57
N PRO A 31 10.16 -29.89 -9.03
CA PRO A 31 11.35 -30.72 -9.03
C PRO A 31 11.84 -30.94 -7.59
N ARG A 32 12.78 -31.89 -7.41
CA ARG A 32 13.46 -32.26 -6.14
C ARG A 32 13.54 -31.11 -5.13
N ALA A 33 13.30 -31.39 -3.84
CA ALA A 33 13.35 -30.41 -2.76
C ALA A 33 14.70 -29.65 -2.74
N THR A 34 14.73 -28.48 -3.38
CA THR A 34 15.82 -27.51 -3.28
C THR A 34 15.49 -26.51 -2.17
N VAL A 35 16.47 -25.72 -1.75
CA VAL A 35 16.28 -24.74 -0.67
C VAL A 35 15.38 -23.57 -1.12
N GLU A 36 15.31 -23.34 -2.42
CA GLU A 36 14.52 -22.29 -3.07
C GLU A 36 13.00 -22.44 -2.83
N PRO A 37 12.35 -23.61 -3.07
CA PRO A 37 10.94 -23.82 -2.72
C PRO A 37 10.65 -23.70 -1.21
N LEU A 38 11.62 -23.96 -0.33
CA LEU A 38 11.46 -23.76 1.12
C LEU A 38 11.45 -22.27 1.50
N SER A 39 12.34 -21.48 0.89
CA SER A 39 12.33 -20.03 1.05
C SER A 39 11.03 -19.41 0.51
N LEU A 40 10.51 -19.92 -0.60
CA LEU A 40 9.23 -19.52 -1.16
C LEU A 40 8.04 -19.95 -0.30
N ALA A 41 8.07 -21.11 0.36
CA ALA A 41 7.02 -21.54 1.28
C ALA A 41 6.97 -20.64 2.54
N LEU A 42 8.13 -20.30 3.11
CA LEU A 42 8.23 -19.35 4.22
C LEU A 42 7.82 -17.93 3.83
N VAL A 43 8.17 -17.48 2.63
CA VAL A 43 7.76 -16.17 2.09
C VAL A 43 6.29 -16.19 1.65
N GLY A 44 5.73 -17.33 1.27
CA GLY A 44 4.33 -17.49 0.87
C GLY A 44 3.36 -17.51 2.05
N GLU A 45 3.65 -18.30 3.09
CA GLU A 45 2.85 -18.31 4.33
C GLU A 45 3.24 -17.16 5.30
N GLY A 46 4.53 -16.84 5.40
CA GLY A 46 5.03 -15.70 6.16
C GLY A 46 4.86 -14.36 5.45
N GLY A 47 4.66 -14.34 4.13
CA GLY A 47 4.21 -13.17 3.39
C GLY A 47 2.85 -12.67 3.85
N GLY A 48 2.00 -13.56 4.37
CA GLY A 48 0.77 -13.18 5.07
C GLY A 48 1.00 -12.41 6.38
N ALA A 49 2.19 -12.52 6.99
CA ALA A 49 2.60 -11.72 8.15
C ALA A 49 3.02 -10.30 7.76
N LEU A 50 3.74 -10.19 6.63
CA LEU A 50 4.16 -8.92 6.04
C LEU A 50 2.97 -8.18 5.42
N ALA A 51 1.95 -8.93 4.98
CA ALA A 51 0.64 -8.46 4.58
C ALA A 51 -0.32 -8.22 5.75
N ASP A 52 0.13 -8.24 7.01
CA ASP A 52 -0.69 -7.81 8.14
C ASP A 52 -0.94 -6.30 8.01
N ARG A 53 -2.19 -5.94 7.67
CA ARG A 53 -2.64 -4.56 7.50
C ARG A 53 -2.30 -3.69 8.73
N GLY A 54 -2.31 -4.27 9.93
CA GLY A 54 -1.94 -3.55 11.15
C GLY A 54 -0.46 -3.18 11.26
N ALA A 55 0.44 -4.00 10.70
CA ALA A 55 1.87 -3.74 10.68
C ALA A 55 2.19 -2.61 9.69
N LEU A 56 1.56 -2.69 8.51
CA LEU A 56 1.64 -1.69 7.46
C LEU A 56 1.17 -0.33 7.96
N ASP A 57 0.01 -0.29 8.63
CA ASP A 57 -0.56 0.93 9.19
C ASP A 57 0.40 1.60 10.18
N ARG A 58 1.03 0.83 11.08
CA ARG A 58 1.99 1.38 12.06
C ARG A 58 3.27 1.89 11.41
N LEU A 59 3.77 1.20 10.41
CA LEU A 59 4.96 1.60 9.69
C LEU A 59 4.72 2.87 8.85
N LEU A 60 3.51 3.04 8.31
CA LEU A 60 3.07 4.28 7.65
C LEU A 60 2.81 5.43 8.63
N GLU A 61 2.36 5.10 9.85
CA GLU A 61 2.18 6.05 10.95
C GLU A 61 3.49 6.39 11.67
N ALA A 62 4.62 5.78 11.27
CA ALA A 62 5.93 6.15 11.79
C ALA A 62 6.19 7.65 11.53
N PRO A 63 6.70 8.41 12.51
CA PRO A 63 6.90 9.85 12.38
C PRO A 63 7.74 10.24 11.16
N GLU A 64 8.78 9.46 10.85
CA GLU A 64 9.70 9.71 9.74
C GLU A 64 9.01 9.52 8.39
N VAL A 65 8.20 8.45 8.24
CA VAL A 65 7.45 8.14 7.02
C VAL A 65 6.32 9.15 6.82
N THR A 66 5.60 9.48 7.90
CA THR A 66 4.55 10.52 7.87
C THR A 66 5.14 11.87 7.46
N ALA A 67 6.30 12.26 8.02
CA ALA A 67 6.97 13.51 7.66
C ALA A 67 7.45 13.52 6.21
N ALA A 68 7.98 12.41 5.69
CA ALA A 68 8.38 12.29 4.29
C ALA A 68 7.17 12.35 3.35
N GLY A 69 6.07 11.68 3.68
CA GLY A 69 4.81 11.77 2.94
C GLY A 69 4.25 13.20 2.90
N GLN A 70 4.33 13.94 4.01
CA GLN A 70 3.93 15.35 4.04
C GLN A 70 4.82 16.23 3.16
N ARG A 71 6.13 16.00 3.15
CA ARG A 71 7.06 16.70 2.26
C ARG A 71 6.75 16.41 0.79
N LEU A 72 6.52 15.15 0.44
CA LEU A 72 6.13 14.75 -0.90
C LEU A 72 4.86 15.47 -1.36
N LEU A 73 3.82 15.49 -0.51
CA LEU A 73 2.55 16.16 -0.83
C LEU A 73 2.69 17.67 -0.97
N ALA A 74 3.44 18.31 -0.07
CA ALA A 74 3.72 19.74 -0.18
C ALA A 74 4.47 20.04 -1.49
N ARG A 75 5.44 19.19 -1.84
CA ARG A 75 6.21 19.33 -3.07
C ARG A 75 5.37 19.13 -4.33
N LEU A 76 4.42 18.19 -4.33
CA LEU A 76 3.45 18.00 -5.41
C LEU A 76 2.52 19.21 -5.55
N ALA A 77 2.05 19.77 -4.44
CA ALA A 77 1.18 20.94 -4.45
C ALA A 77 1.89 22.19 -5.01
N ASP A 78 3.18 22.33 -4.75
CA ASP A 78 4.02 23.44 -5.21
C ASP A 78 4.73 23.16 -6.55
N ASP A 79 4.41 22.05 -7.23
CA ASP A 79 5.06 21.70 -8.51
C ASP A 79 4.60 22.65 -9.64
N PRO A 80 5.53 23.40 -10.27
CA PRO A 80 5.19 24.33 -11.35
C PRO A 80 4.60 23.65 -12.60
N ALA A 81 4.80 22.34 -12.78
CA ALA A 81 4.15 21.59 -13.86
C ALA A 81 2.67 21.32 -13.59
N LEU A 82 2.28 21.19 -12.30
CA LEU A 82 0.90 20.92 -11.88
C LEU A 82 0.10 22.20 -11.61
N GLU A 83 0.78 23.30 -11.26
CA GLU A 83 0.17 24.60 -10.97
C GLU A 83 -0.85 25.08 -12.03
N PRO A 84 -0.58 25.01 -13.35
CA PRO A 84 -1.55 25.43 -14.35
C PRO A 84 -2.81 24.56 -14.36
N LEU A 85 -2.66 23.25 -14.11
CA LEU A 85 -3.76 22.28 -14.09
C LEU A 85 -4.67 22.52 -12.89
N TYR A 86 -4.08 22.71 -11.69
CA TYR A 86 -4.85 23.05 -10.50
C TYR A 86 -5.58 24.38 -10.64
N ARG A 87 -4.88 25.41 -11.14
CA ARG A 87 -5.47 26.74 -11.32
C ARG A 87 -6.61 26.70 -12.33
N GLY A 88 -6.42 26.02 -13.47
CA GLY A 88 -7.46 25.84 -14.49
C GLY A 88 -8.68 25.14 -13.90
N PHE A 89 -8.46 23.98 -13.27
CA PHE A 89 -9.51 23.23 -12.60
C PHE A 89 -10.29 24.09 -11.58
N MET A 90 -9.61 24.81 -10.69
CA MET A 90 -10.26 25.63 -9.67
C MET A 90 -11.03 26.82 -10.26
N ALA A 91 -10.53 27.42 -11.35
CA ALA A 91 -11.20 28.51 -12.05
C ALA A 91 -12.48 28.06 -12.75
N ASP A 92 -12.46 26.84 -13.31
CA ASP A 92 -13.58 26.29 -14.07
C ASP A 92 -14.61 25.64 -13.15
N LEU A 93 -14.19 25.06 -12.02
CA LEU A 93 -15.05 24.38 -11.06
C LEU A 93 -16.26 25.23 -10.61
N LEU A 94 -16.05 26.52 -10.32
CA LEU A 94 -17.12 27.43 -9.89
C LEU A 94 -18.07 27.84 -11.02
N GLN A 95 -17.70 27.59 -12.28
CA GLN A 95 -18.51 27.89 -13.46
C GLN A 95 -19.29 26.68 -13.94
N GLN A 96 -19.07 25.51 -13.34
CA GLN A 96 -19.68 24.28 -13.78
C GLN A 96 -21.20 24.26 -13.47
N PRO A 97 -22.05 23.88 -14.45
CA PRO A 97 -23.50 23.91 -14.29
C PRO A 97 -23.99 23.12 -13.08
N ALA A 98 -23.43 21.94 -12.83
CA ALA A 98 -23.84 21.10 -11.70
C ALA A 98 -23.58 21.75 -10.33
N LEU A 99 -22.47 22.49 -10.19
CA LEU A 99 -22.16 23.19 -8.95
C LEU A 99 -23.07 24.42 -8.78
N LEU A 100 -23.32 25.16 -9.86
CA LEU A 100 -24.25 26.29 -9.87
C LEU A 100 -25.68 25.85 -9.52
N GLU A 101 -26.15 24.73 -10.06
CA GLU A 101 -27.44 24.12 -9.72
C GLU A 101 -27.52 23.73 -8.24
N ALA A 102 -26.47 23.09 -7.70
CA ALA A 102 -26.41 22.72 -6.29
C ALA A 102 -26.39 23.95 -5.35
N MET A 103 -25.68 25.02 -5.75
CA MET A 103 -25.71 26.30 -5.04
C MET A 103 -27.09 26.96 -5.10
N ALA A 104 -27.76 26.95 -6.25
CA ALA A 104 -29.12 27.47 -6.39
C ALA A 104 -30.12 26.68 -5.54
N ALA A 105 -30.01 25.36 -5.51
CA ALA A 105 -30.82 24.50 -4.65
C ALA A 105 -30.54 24.74 -3.16
N MET A 106 -29.30 25.09 -2.79
CA MET A 106 -28.97 25.51 -1.42
C MET A 106 -29.60 26.85 -1.06
N ALA A 107 -29.54 27.83 -1.96
CA ALA A 107 -30.15 29.14 -1.78
C ALA A 107 -31.68 29.02 -1.62
N ALA A 108 -32.33 28.19 -2.44
CA ALA A 108 -33.76 27.93 -2.36
C ALA A 108 -34.18 27.29 -1.02
N ARG A 109 -33.32 26.47 -0.41
CA ARG A 109 -33.53 25.85 0.91
C ARG A 109 -33.24 26.79 2.09
N SER A 110 -32.59 27.93 1.84
CA SER A 110 -32.15 28.87 2.88
C SER A 110 -32.69 30.28 2.61
N PRO A 111 -34.02 30.47 2.53
CA PRO A 111 -34.61 31.77 2.24
C PRO A 111 -34.30 32.77 3.36
N GLY A 112 -33.73 33.92 2.98
CA GLY A 112 -33.41 35.02 3.91
C GLY A 112 -31.92 35.21 4.22
N LEU A 113 -31.04 34.34 3.73
CA LEU A 113 -29.59 34.59 3.78
C LEU A 113 -29.17 35.61 2.72
N SER A 114 -28.24 36.49 3.09
CA SER A 114 -27.50 37.33 2.15
C SER A 114 -26.57 36.49 1.28
N ILE A 115 -26.07 37.09 0.19
CA ILE A 115 -25.10 36.43 -0.71
C ILE A 115 -23.84 36.02 0.05
N ASP A 116 -23.32 36.90 0.92
CA ASP A 116 -22.11 36.62 1.70
C ASP A 116 -22.31 35.45 2.68
N GLU A 117 -23.47 35.38 3.33
CA GLU A 117 -23.82 34.26 4.22
C GLU A 117 -23.98 32.94 3.44
N LEU A 118 -24.58 32.99 2.25
CA LEU A 118 -24.71 31.82 1.38
C LEU A 118 -23.33 31.34 0.89
N SER A 119 -22.44 32.26 0.49
CA SER A 119 -21.06 31.93 0.11
C SER A 119 -20.29 31.30 1.26
N ALA A 120 -20.40 31.87 2.48
CA ALA A 120 -19.79 31.29 3.67
C ALA A 120 -20.34 29.89 3.96
N GLN A 121 -21.65 29.67 3.77
CA GLN A 121 -22.28 28.37 3.97
C GLN A 121 -21.82 27.33 2.93
N VAL A 122 -21.66 27.72 1.67
CA VAL A 122 -21.12 26.86 0.61
C VAL A 122 -19.70 26.44 0.96
N VAL A 123 -18.81 27.38 1.29
CA VAL A 123 -17.42 27.08 1.70
C VAL A 123 -17.41 26.15 2.91
N THR A 124 -18.24 26.42 3.91
CA THR A 124 -18.35 25.59 5.12
C THR A 124 -18.77 24.17 4.75
N ARG A 125 -19.80 23.99 3.92
CA ARG A 125 -20.27 22.65 3.53
C ARG A 125 -19.30 21.88 2.65
N LEU A 126 -18.60 22.55 1.72
CA LEU A 126 -17.55 21.90 0.95
C LEU A 126 -16.43 21.44 1.87
N SER A 127 -16.00 22.31 2.81
CA SER A 127 -14.99 21.95 3.80
C SER A 127 -15.45 20.78 4.67
N GLU A 128 -16.66 20.81 5.23
CA GLU A 128 -17.22 19.71 6.03
C GLU A 128 -17.40 18.42 5.22
N GLY A 129 -17.72 18.54 3.93
CA GLY A 129 -17.90 17.42 3.02
C GLY A 129 -16.59 16.72 2.70
N ILE A 130 -15.56 17.48 2.30
CA ILE A 130 -14.19 16.99 2.08
C ILE A 130 -13.64 16.38 3.38
N ASP A 131 -13.99 16.98 4.51
CA ASP A 131 -13.48 16.59 5.81
C ASP A 131 -14.31 15.51 6.51
N GLY A 132 -15.40 15.09 5.87
CA GLY A 132 -16.44 14.30 6.47
C GLY A 132 -16.23 12.78 6.31
N PRO A 133 -16.77 11.98 7.23
CA PRO A 133 -16.60 10.53 7.23
C PRO A 133 -17.21 9.84 6.00
N VAL A 134 -18.18 10.47 5.34
CA VAL A 134 -18.81 9.95 4.12
C VAL A 134 -17.86 10.02 2.93
N PHE A 135 -17.17 11.15 2.75
CA PHE A 135 -16.19 11.29 1.68
C PHE A 135 -14.98 10.40 1.92
N ASP A 136 -14.48 10.35 3.16
CA ASP A 136 -13.38 9.46 3.54
C ASP A 136 -13.71 7.99 3.21
N ALA A 137 -14.87 7.49 3.66
CA ALA A 137 -15.26 6.11 3.39
C ALA A 137 -15.52 5.83 1.89
N ALA A 138 -16.00 6.83 1.15
CA ALA A 138 -16.16 6.72 -0.30
C ALA A 138 -14.80 6.64 -1.01
N LEU A 139 -13.86 7.50 -0.62
CA LEU A 139 -12.50 7.54 -1.14
C LEU A 139 -11.77 6.23 -0.87
N ASP A 140 -11.77 5.77 0.38
CA ASP A 140 -11.14 4.51 0.78
C ASP A 140 -11.73 3.33 -0.03
N GLY A 141 -13.06 3.24 -0.12
CA GLY A 141 -13.73 2.16 -0.87
C GLY A 141 -13.56 2.22 -2.39
N SER A 142 -13.23 3.38 -2.96
CA SER A 142 -12.87 3.53 -4.38
C SER A 142 -11.39 3.21 -4.61
N LEU A 143 -10.50 3.57 -3.69
CA LEU A 143 -9.09 3.19 -3.73
C LEU A 143 -8.90 1.68 -3.61
N ASP A 144 -9.59 1.04 -2.65
CA ASP A 144 -9.58 -0.42 -2.51
C ASP A 144 -9.99 -1.09 -3.84
N ARG A 145 -11.00 -0.56 -4.54
CA ARG A 145 -11.43 -1.10 -5.84
C ARG A 145 -10.50 -0.82 -7.01
N LEU A 146 -9.75 0.28 -6.96
CA LEU A 146 -8.68 0.54 -7.92
C LEU A 146 -7.52 -0.44 -7.71
N LEU A 147 -7.15 -0.68 -6.45
CA LEU A 147 -6.12 -1.64 -6.05
C LEU A 147 -6.50 -3.08 -6.41
N ASP A 148 -7.77 -3.44 -6.26
CA ASP A 148 -8.31 -4.75 -6.62
C ASP A 148 -8.46 -4.95 -8.15
N GLN A 149 -8.16 -3.95 -8.99
CA GLN A 149 -8.17 -4.15 -10.44
C GLN A 149 -7.06 -5.16 -10.83
N PRO A 150 -7.35 -6.17 -11.67
CA PRO A 150 -6.38 -7.21 -11.99
C PRO A 150 -5.04 -6.70 -12.52
N SER A 151 -5.03 -5.61 -13.29
CA SER A 151 -3.77 -5.08 -13.83
C SER A 151 -2.96 -4.32 -12.78
N VAL A 152 -3.64 -3.65 -11.83
CA VAL A 152 -3.03 -2.92 -10.72
C VAL A 152 -2.46 -3.92 -9.72
N ASP A 153 -3.24 -4.92 -9.33
CA ASP A 153 -2.79 -6.04 -8.49
C ASP A 153 -1.57 -6.74 -9.12
N ALA A 154 -1.62 -7.04 -10.43
CA ALA A 154 -0.48 -7.63 -11.13
C ALA A 154 0.76 -6.72 -11.15
N ALA A 155 0.60 -5.40 -11.28
CA ALA A 155 1.72 -4.46 -11.24
C ALA A 155 2.36 -4.42 -9.85
N PHE A 156 1.55 -4.38 -8.80
CA PHE A 156 2.05 -4.42 -7.44
C PHE A 156 2.65 -5.76 -7.05
N GLY A 157 2.15 -6.87 -7.60
CA GLY A 157 2.81 -8.16 -7.53
C GLY A 157 4.23 -8.12 -8.13
N ARG A 158 4.42 -7.47 -9.28
CA ARG A 158 5.76 -7.27 -9.87
C ARG A 158 6.65 -6.40 -8.99
N LEU A 159 6.10 -5.36 -8.35
CA LEU A 159 6.86 -4.51 -7.42
C LEU A 159 7.32 -5.32 -6.20
N THR A 160 6.44 -6.13 -5.62
CA THR A 160 6.80 -7.05 -4.53
C THR A 160 7.92 -8.01 -4.97
N SER A 161 7.78 -8.66 -6.13
CA SER A 161 8.82 -9.55 -6.67
C SER A 161 10.15 -8.82 -6.89
N ALA A 162 10.12 -7.63 -7.49
CA ALA A 162 11.32 -6.83 -7.70
C ALA A 162 12.02 -6.45 -6.39
N LEU A 163 11.25 -6.14 -5.34
CA LEU A 163 11.80 -5.86 -4.01
C LEU A 163 12.46 -7.11 -3.41
N ILE A 164 11.78 -8.26 -3.45
CA ILE A 164 12.29 -9.55 -2.96
C ILE A 164 13.60 -9.91 -3.66
N ASP A 165 13.62 -9.81 -4.99
CA ASP A 165 14.76 -10.16 -5.83
C ASP A 165 15.95 -9.23 -5.57
N ARG A 166 15.73 -7.91 -5.52
CA ARG A 166 16.79 -6.93 -5.24
C ARG A 166 17.34 -7.05 -3.83
N ALA A 167 16.47 -7.30 -2.87
CA ALA A 167 16.87 -7.50 -1.47
C ALA A 167 17.56 -8.85 -1.27
N ARG A 168 17.51 -9.73 -2.29
CA ARG A 168 18.02 -11.10 -2.29
C ARG A 168 17.43 -11.92 -1.14
N LEU A 169 16.16 -11.68 -0.79
CA LEU A 169 15.55 -12.33 0.38
C LEU A 169 15.53 -13.85 0.23
N SER A 170 15.20 -14.35 -0.96
CA SER A 170 15.20 -15.79 -1.25
C SER A 170 16.59 -16.40 -1.10
N GLU A 171 17.64 -15.73 -1.60
CA GLU A 171 19.03 -16.19 -1.46
C GLU A 171 19.49 -16.18 0.01
N ARG A 172 19.19 -15.10 0.74
CA ARG A 172 19.55 -14.92 2.16
C ARG A 172 18.83 -15.94 3.05
N LEU A 173 17.52 -16.09 2.89
CA LEU A 173 16.75 -17.13 3.58
C LEU A 173 17.28 -18.52 3.23
N SER A 174 17.60 -18.78 1.96
CA SER A 174 18.19 -20.05 1.55
C SER A 174 19.58 -20.30 2.15
N ALA A 175 20.37 -19.25 2.40
CA ALA A 175 21.64 -19.39 3.11
C ALA A 175 21.40 -19.75 4.59
N LEU A 176 20.43 -19.09 5.24
CA LEU A 176 20.06 -19.37 6.64
C LEU A 176 19.52 -20.78 6.82
N LEU A 177 18.59 -21.22 5.97
CA LEU A 177 18.05 -22.57 6.04
C LEU A 177 19.12 -23.65 5.84
N ARG A 178 20.10 -23.40 4.96
CA ARG A 178 21.26 -24.31 4.79
C ARG A 178 22.16 -24.33 6.02
N GLN A 179 22.38 -23.16 6.63
CA GLN A 179 23.13 -23.07 7.87
C GLN A 179 22.46 -23.86 9.00
N TRP A 180 21.12 -23.87 9.03
CA TRP A 180 20.31 -24.55 10.05
C TRP A 180 19.85 -25.95 9.65
N GLN A 181 20.38 -26.50 8.56
CA GLN A 181 19.94 -27.79 8.01
C GLN A 181 19.91 -28.91 9.06
N PRO A 182 20.98 -29.18 9.84
CA PRO A 182 20.96 -30.35 10.73
C PRO A 182 19.90 -30.22 11.84
N GLU A 183 19.66 -29.01 12.34
CA GLU A 183 18.66 -28.78 13.37
C GLU A 183 17.23 -28.76 12.81
N LEU A 184 17.04 -28.26 11.59
CA LEU A 184 15.77 -28.34 10.88
C LEU A 184 15.39 -29.78 10.55
N GLU A 185 16.33 -30.60 10.07
CA GLU A 185 16.09 -32.03 9.83
C GLU A 185 15.72 -32.77 11.11
N ALA A 186 16.36 -32.42 12.24
CA ALA A 186 16.01 -32.96 13.55
C ALA A 186 14.61 -32.51 14.03
N ALA A 187 14.24 -31.25 13.80
CA ALA A 187 12.95 -30.70 14.20
C ALA A 187 11.78 -31.23 13.34
N VAL A 188 11.98 -31.34 12.02
CA VAL A 188 10.98 -31.85 11.06
C VAL A 188 10.93 -33.38 11.06
N GLY A 189 12.03 -34.04 11.44
CA GLY A 189 12.14 -35.49 11.55
C GLY A 189 12.31 -36.22 10.22
N VAL A 190 12.70 -35.53 9.15
CA VAL A 190 13.13 -36.12 7.87
C VAL A 190 14.30 -35.33 7.29
N PRO A 191 15.20 -35.96 6.52
CA PRO A 191 16.27 -35.25 5.81
C PRO A 191 15.73 -34.28 4.77
N MET A 192 16.41 -33.16 4.51
CA MET A 192 16.03 -32.19 3.46
C MET A 192 16.06 -32.79 2.06
N SER A 193 16.81 -33.89 1.87
CA SER A 193 16.84 -34.64 0.61
C SER A 193 15.63 -35.56 0.39
N ASP A 194 14.76 -35.74 1.38
CA ASP A 194 13.53 -36.53 1.25
C ASP A 194 12.47 -35.67 0.55
N ASP A 195 11.78 -36.24 -0.45
CA ASP A 195 10.73 -35.53 -1.20
C ASP A 195 9.57 -35.07 -0.29
N ARG A 196 9.40 -35.72 0.87
CA ARG A 196 8.40 -35.35 1.89
C ARG A 196 8.86 -34.23 2.82
N PHE A 197 10.11 -33.80 2.74
CA PHE A 197 10.62 -32.75 3.63
C PHE A 197 9.81 -31.47 3.47
N LEU A 198 9.51 -31.05 2.24
CA LEU A 198 8.75 -29.83 1.98
C LEU A 198 7.37 -29.89 2.65
N GLU A 199 6.62 -30.97 2.44
CA GLU A 199 5.30 -31.19 3.04
C GLU A 199 5.37 -31.20 4.57
N ARG A 200 6.37 -31.87 5.16
CA ARG A 200 6.53 -31.93 6.62
C ARG A 200 7.01 -30.61 7.20
N PHE A 201 7.86 -29.89 6.50
CA PHE A 201 8.36 -28.59 6.89
C PHE A 201 7.24 -27.54 6.84
N GLU A 202 6.43 -27.55 5.78
CA GLU A 202 5.19 -26.76 5.72
C GLU A 202 4.30 -27.08 6.91
N ALA A 203 3.93 -28.35 7.12
CA ALA A 203 3.12 -28.74 8.29
C ALA A 203 3.74 -28.31 9.64
N HIS A 204 5.08 -28.33 9.74
CA HIS A 204 5.81 -27.88 10.91
C HIS A 204 5.71 -26.36 11.09
N VAL A 205 5.94 -25.56 10.05
CA VAL A 205 5.86 -24.10 10.10
C VAL A 205 4.41 -23.62 10.29
N SER A 206 3.46 -24.23 9.58
CA SER A 206 2.04 -23.91 9.62
C SER A 206 1.36 -24.30 10.94
N ALA A 207 2.03 -25.06 11.82
CA ALA A 207 1.51 -25.40 13.14
C ALA A 207 1.04 -24.12 13.87
N PRO A 208 -0.22 -24.06 14.38
CA PRO A 208 -0.87 -22.79 14.75
C PRO A 208 -0.06 -21.89 15.70
N GLN A 209 0.63 -22.48 16.67
CA GLN A 209 1.46 -21.75 17.64
C GLN A 209 2.73 -21.19 16.99
N ARG A 210 3.36 -21.97 16.11
CA ARG A 210 4.59 -21.58 15.42
C ARG A 210 4.30 -20.54 14.36
N SER A 211 3.26 -20.73 13.55
CA SER A 211 2.84 -19.75 12.56
C SER A 211 2.38 -18.44 13.20
N ALA A 212 1.72 -18.48 14.36
CA ALA A 212 1.39 -17.26 15.12
C ALA A 212 2.66 -16.55 15.63
N ARG A 213 3.60 -17.29 16.22
CA ARG A 213 4.86 -16.73 16.73
C ARG A 213 5.75 -16.18 15.61
N LEU A 214 5.82 -16.87 14.47
CA LEU A 214 6.54 -16.41 13.29
C LEU A 214 5.92 -15.11 12.75
N ARG A 215 4.59 -15.06 12.66
CA ARG A 215 3.89 -13.85 12.23
C ARG A 215 4.14 -12.68 13.17
N GLU A 216 4.03 -12.90 14.48
CA GLU A 216 4.30 -11.88 15.49
C GLU A 216 5.74 -11.37 15.42
N LEU A 217 6.71 -12.28 15.30
CA LEU A 217 8.12 -11.95 15.18
C LEU A 217 8.39 -11.10 13.94
N LEU A 218 7.96 -11.55 12.77
CA LEU A 218 8.16 -10.82 11.52
C LEU A 218 7.49 -9.45 11.57
N ARG A 219 6.26 -9.38 12.11
CA ARG A 219 5.55 -8.13 12.31
C ARG A 219 6.30 -7.17 13.22
N ALA A 220 6.62 -7.59 14.44
CA ALA A 220 7.32 -6.77 15.42
C ALA A 220 8.64 -6.24 14.83
N ARG A 221 9.34 -7.06 14.06
CA ARG A 221 10.62 -6.70 13.45
C ARG A 221 10.45 -5.73 12.29
N VAL A 222 9.43 -5.88 11.45
CA VAL A 222 9.14 -4.87 10.41
C VAL A 222 8.73 -3.55 11.02
N GLU A 223 7.89 -3.59 12.05
CA GLU A 223 7.42 -2.38 12.73
C GLU A 223 8.58 -1.68 13.44
N GLU A 224 9.37 -2.38 14.25
CA GLU A 224 10.38 -1.78 15.13
C GLU A 224 11.66 -1.39 14.39
N GLN A 225 11.91 -1.92 13.18
CA GLN A 225 13.19 -1.74 12.52
C GLN A 225 13.33 -0.33 11.93
N PRO A 226 14.19 0.54 12.49
CA PRO A 226 14.31 1.92 12.04
C PRO A 226 14.81 2.00 10.60
N ARG A 227 15.60 1.02 10.15
CA ARG A 227 16.11 0.97 8.78
C ARG A 227 14.97 0.90 7.75
N ILE A 228 13.95 0.07 7.98
CA ILE A 228 12.82 -0.05 7.02
C ILE A 228 12.06 1.27 6.96
N ARG A 229 11.77 1.89 8.12
CA ARG A 229 11.11 3.19 8.18
C ARG A 229 11.93 4.28 7.48
N GLN A 230 13.25 4.29 7.67
CA GLN A 230 14.18 5.21 7.01
C GLN A 230 14.24 4.98 5.50
N GLY A 231 14.21 3.74 5.03
CA GLY A 231 14.15 3.40 3.62
C GLY A 231 12.89 3.88 2.94
N LEU A 232 11.76 3.70 3.61
CA LEU A 232 10.48 4.20 3.12
C LEU A 232 10.43 5.72 3.13
N ALA A 233 10.93 6.38 4.17
CA ALA A 233 11.08 7.82 4.17
C ALA A 233 12.00 8.31 3.03
N ALA A 234 13.13 7.63 2.80
CA ALA A 234 14.05 7.94 1.70
C ALA A 234 13.43 7.72 0.32
N LEU A 235 12.61 6.67 0.15
CA LEU A 235 11.83 6.45 -1.07
C LEU A 235 10.84 7.59 -1.33
N LEU A 236 10.16 8.08 -0.29
CA LEU A 236 9.22 9.19 -0.42
C LEU A 236 9.91 10.54 -0.68
N ASP A 237 11.14 10.71 -0.22
CA ASP A 237 11.99 11.87 -0.49
C ASP A 237 12.75 11.76 -1.83
N ASP A 238 12.67 10.63 -2.54
CA ASP A 238 13.41 10.39 -3.78
C ASP A 238 12.88 11.20 -4.97
N GLU A 239 13.81 11.66 -5.82
CA GLU A 239 13.50 12.51 -6.98
C GLU A 239 12.81 11.76 -8.12
N ALA A 240 13.16 10.49 -8.34
CA ALA A 240 12.49 9.68 -9.36
C ALA A 240 11.08 9.32 -8.89
N PHE A 241 10.91 8.96 -7.61
CA PHE A 241 9.61 8.72 -7.01
C PHE A 241 8.70 9.96 -7.08
N PHE A 242 9.22 11.13 -6.69
CA PHE A 242 8.49 12.40 -6.82
C PHE A 242 8.02 12.64 -8.26
N ARG A 243 8.91 12.51 -9.25
CA ARG A 243 8.56 12.72 -10.67
C ARG A 243 7.50 11.73 -11.16
N ALA A 244 7.59 10.47 -10.73
CA ALA A 244 6.59 9.47 -11.05
C ALA A 244 5.21 9.86 -10.46
N CYS A 245 5.17 10.34 -9.21
CA CYS A 245 3.94 10.83 -8.58
C CYS A 245 3.38 12.08 -9.28
N ALA A 246 4.23 13.03 -9.66
CA ALA A 246 3.80 14.23 -10.38
C ALA A 246 3.22 13.87 -11.75
N HIS A 247 3.85 12.95 -12.48
CA HIS A 247 3.37 12.46 -13.78
C HIS A 247 2.03 11.72 -13.65
N LEU A 248 1.87 10.87 -12.62
CA LEU A 248 0.59 10.23 -12.31
C LEU A 248 -0.50 11.30 -12.07
N LEU A 249 -0.21 12.30 -11.25
CA LEU A 249 -1.17 13.34 -10.89
C LEU A 249 -1.56 14.21 -12.09
N GLN A 250 -0.59 14.56 -12.94
CA GLN A 250 -0.85 15.23 -14.21
C GLN A 250 -1.81 14.41 -15.08
N ARG A 251 -1.56 13.11 -15.25
CA ARG A 251 -2.43 12.22 -16.05
C ARG A 251 -3.84 12.09 -15.46
N VAL A 252 -3.97 12.14 -14.13
CA VAL A 252 -5.26 12.15 -13.45
C VAL A 252 -6.03 13.43 -13.76
N LEU A 253 -5.39 14.59 -13.61
CA LEU A 253 -5.99 15.91 -13.85
C LEU A 253 -6.39 16.11 -15.32
N GLU A 254 -5.59 15.57 -16.25
CA GLU A 254 -5.85 15.61 -17.68
C GLU A 254 -6.82 14.51 -18.15
N SER A 255 -7.25 13.60 -17.26
CA SER A 255 -8.08 12.46 -17.66
C SER A 255 -9.48 12.92 -18.14
N PRO A 256 -10.01 12.31 -19.22
CA PRO A 256 -11.33 12.66 -19.72
C PRO A 256 -12.39 12.52 -18.64
N GLY A 257 -13.14 13.60 -18.40
CA GLY A 257 -14.21 13.61 -17.42
C GLY A 257 -13.78 13.82 -15.97
N PHE A 258 -12.47 13.97 -15.67
CA PHE A 258 -11.99 14.31 -14.33
C PHE A 258 -12.72 15.52 -13.75
N GLU A 259 -12.76 16.61 -14.51
CA GLU A 259 -13.38 17.86 -14.09
C GLU A 259 -14.89 17.69 -13.82
N ALA A 260 -15.62 17.08 -14.76
CA ALA A 260 -17.06 16.84 -14.62
C ALA A 260 -17.39 15.92 -13.43
N ASN A 261 -16.61 14.85 -13.24
CA ASN A 261 -16.83 13.89 -12.15
C ASN A 261 -16.44 14.48 -10.79
N THR A 262 -15.36 15.26 -10.72
CA THR A 262 -14.95 15.96 -9.49
C THR A 262 -15.94 17.07 -9.14
N THR A 263 -16.48 17.78 -10.13
CA THR A 263 -17.59 18.72 -9.93
C THR A 263 -18.80 18.02 -9.35
N ALA A 264 -19.15 16.83 -9.86
CA ALA A 264 -20.26 16.06 -9.31
C ALA A 264 -20.02 15.69 -7.84
N ILE A 265 -18.79 15.39 -7.42
CA ILE A 265 -18.44 15.16 -6.00
C ILE A 265 -18.75 16.43 -5.18
N PHE A 266 -18.26 17.59 -5.59
CA PHE A 266 -18.49 18.86 -4.88
C PHE A 266 -19.97 19.26 -4.83
N ALA A 267 -20.71 19.11 -5.93
CA ALA A 267 -22.15 19.30 -5.96
C ALA A 267 -22.85 18.35 -4.95
N GLY A 268 -22.38 17.11 -4.84
CA GLY A 268 -22.89 16.12 -3.89
C GLY A 268 -22.68 16.49 -2.43
N MET A 269 -21.56 17.14 -2.12
CA MET A 269 -21.30 17.68 -0.79
C MET A 269 -22.30 18.78 -0.42
N LEU A 270 -22.68 19.65 -1.37
CA LEU A 270 -23.71 20.67 -1.16
C LEU A 270 -25.13 20.08 -1.04
N GLU A 271 -25.37 18.95 -1.69
CA GLU A 271 -26.64 18.21 -1.68
C GLU A 271 -26.80 17.28 -0.47
N GLN A 272 -25.71 16.97 0.25
CA GLN A 272 -25.66 15.99 1.35
C GLN A 272 -26.02 14.57 0.92
N VAL A 273 -25.41 14.11 -0.16
CA VAL A 273 -25.61 12.75 -0.68
C VAL A 273 -25.13 11.67 0.31
N ASP A 274 -25.73 10.48 0.21
CA ASP A 274 -25.31 9.33 1.02
C ASP A 274 -23.97 8.73 0.55
N LEU A 275 -23.45 7.79 1.34
CA LEU A 275 -22.19 7.10 1.06
C LEU A 275 -22.20 6.35 -0.28
N ALA A 276 -23.30 5.70 -0.66
CA ALA A 276 -23.36 4.93 -1.89
C ALA A 276 -23.27 5.84 -3.12
N GLN A 277 -23.94 6.99 -3.07
CA GLN A 277 -23.89 8.02 -4.10
C GLN A 277 -22.53 8.70 -4.15
N MET A 278 -21.95 9.06 -3.00
CA MET A 278 -20.62 9.66 -2.95
C MET A 278 -19.58 8.70 -3.53
N ARG A 279 -19.62 7.43 -3.12
CA ARG A 279 -18.75 6.37 -3.63
C ARG A 279 -18.88 6.20 -5.15
N GLN A 280 -20.10 6.18 -5.69
CA GLN A 280 -20.30 6.13 -7.14
C GLN A 280 -19.68 7.34 -7.86
N ARG A 281 -19.75 8.53 -7.26
CA ARG A 281 -19.15 9.75 -7.82
C ARG A 281 -17.62 9.68 -7.78
N VAL A 282 -17.04 9.23 -6.67
CA VAL A 282 -15.58 9.02 -6.53
C VAL A 282 -15.07 7.95 -7.49
N ASP A 283 -15.82 6.87 -7.73
CA ASP A 283 -15.43 5.83 -8.69
C ASP A 283 -15.25 6.35 -10.11
N ARG A 284 -16.09 7.28 -10.53
CA ARG A 284 -15.98 7.88 -11.86
C ARG A 284 -14.72 8.73 -12.02
N VAL A 285 -14.08 9.11 -10.92
CA VAL A 285 -12.79 9.80 -10.92
C VAL A 285 -11.64 8.80 -10.83
N LEU A 286 -11.70 7.84 -9.89
CA LEU A 286 -10.56 7.00 -9.53
C LEU A 286 -10.52 5.64 -10.21
N VAL A 287 -11.68 5.05 -10.52
CA VAL A 287 -11.80 3.68 -11.04
C VAL A 287 -12.11 3.76 -12.52
N THR A 288 -11.15 4.31 -13.28
CA THR A 288 -11.23 4.40 -14.76
C THR A 288 -10.04 3.69 -15.40
N PRO A 289 -10.18 3.21 -16.66
CA PRO A 289 -9.08 2.57 -17.39
C PRO A 289 -7.85 3.49 -17.57
N GLU A 290 -8.04 4.81 -17.60
CA GLU A 290 -6.97 5.79 -17.67
C GLU A 290 -6.15 5.84 -16.38
N ILE A 291 -6.83 5.90 -15.23
CA ILE A 291 -6.19 5.90 -13.92
C ILE A 291 -5.52 4.57 -13.65
N GLU A 292 -6.19 3.46 -13.95
CA GLU A 292 -5.62 2.10 -13.89
C GLU A 292 -4.28 2.03 -14.63
N ARG A 293 -4.24 2.44 -15.91
CA ARG A 293 -3.00 2.48 -16.71
C ARG A 293 -1.96 3.44 -16.15
N ALA A 294 -2.38 4.56 -15.56
CA ALA A 294 -1.48 5.52 -14.96
C ALA A 294 -0.82 4.96 -13.69
N VAL A 295 -1.58 4.28 -12.83
CA VAL A 295 -1.06 3.59 -11.65
C VAL A 295 -0.11 2.47 -12.07
N VAL A 296 -0.49 1.62 -13.03
CA VAL A 296 0.41 0.56 -13.52
C VAL A 296 1.74 1.14 -14.04
N ALA A 297 1.69 2.19 -14.86
CA ALA A 297 2.90 2.83 -15.37
C ALA A 297 3.76 3.42 -14.24
N TRP A 298 3.13 4.07 -13.26
CA TRP A 298 3.80 4.60 -12.09
C TRP A 298 4.49 3.48 -11.27
N VAL A 299 3.85 2.33 -11.09
CA VAL A 299 4.47 1.17 -10.43
C VAL A 299 5.71 0.71 -11.18
N GLU A 300 5.67 0.61 -12.52
CA GLU A 300 6.84 0.22 -13.32
C GLU A 300 7.98 1.24 -13.21
N GLU A 301 7.67 2.54 -13.12
CA GLU A 301 8.67 3.58 -12.87
C GLU A 301 9.31 3.44 -11.49
N VAL A 302 8.51 3.13 -10.45
CA VAL A 302 9.02 2.83 -9.10
C VAL A 302 9.89 1.58 -9.11
N ILE A 303 9.48 0.53 -9.83
CA ILE A 303 10.30 -0.67 -10.05
C ILE A 303 11.65 -0.26 -10.64
N ALA A 304 11.69 0.58 -11.66
CA ALA A 304 12.95 1.01 -12.26
C ALA A 304 13.81 1.94 -11.38
N SER A 305 13.29 2.46 -10.26
CA SER A 305 13.99 3.45 -9.43
C SER A 305 15.17 2.89 -8.63
N GLU A 306 16.17 3.73 -8.39
CA GLU A 306 17.29 3.46 -7.48
C GLU A 306 16.85 3.48 -6.01
N ALA A 307 15.82 4.25 -5.68
CA ALA A 307 15.24 4.29 -4.35
C ALA A 307 14.66 2.95 -3.92
N LEU A 308 14.03 2.21 -4.85
CA LEU A 308 13.60 0.85 -4.58
C LEU A 308 14.79 -0.07 -4.26
N THR A 309 15.92 0.09 -4.95
CA THR A 309 17.14 -0.66 -4.66
C THR A 309 17.67 -0.35 -3.26
N THR A 310 17.67 0.91 -2.85
CA THR A 310 18.09 1.32 -1.50
C THR A 310 17.19 0.70 -0.42
N LEU A 311 15.87 0.71 -0.63
CA LEU A 311 14.93 0.05 0.28
C LEU A 311 15.16 -1.47 0.32
N ALA A 312 15.42 -2.08 -0.83
CA ALA A 312 15.71 -3.49 -0.95
C ALA A 312 16.99 -3.89 -0.19
N ASP A 313 18.06 -3.10 -0.29
CA ASP A 313 19.30 -3.32 0.44
C ASP A 313 19.09 -3.25 1.96
N GLN A 314 18.30 -2.27 2.41
CA GLN A 314 17.96 -2.14 3.82
C GLN A 314 17.12 -3.31 4.33
N LEU A 315 16.15 -3.78 3.53
CA LEU A 315 15.35 -4.95 3.84
C LEU A 315 16.22 -6.22 3.90
N GLY A 316 17.14 -6.39 2.94
CA GLY A 316 18.11 -7.47 2.95
C GLY A 316 19.00 -7.46 4.19
N ALA A 317 19.45 -6.27 4.62
CA ALA A 317 20.25 -6.11 5.83
C ALA A 317 19.47 -6.41 7.12
N VAL A 318 18.13 -6.45 7.10
CA VAL A 318 17.33 -6.90 8.24
C VAL A 318 17.49 -8.40 8.45
N LEU A 319 17.48 -9.20 7.38
CA LEU A 319 17.72 -10.64 7.48
C LEU A 319 19.15 -10.98 7.90
N ASP A 320 20.11 -10.07 7.73
CA ASP A 320 21.48 -10.23 8.22
C ASP A 320 21.63 -9.94 9.72
N ASP A 321 20.60 -9.41 10.38
CA ASP A 321 20.63 -9.11 11.81
C ASP A 321 20.76 -10.42 12.61
N PRO A 322 21.87 -10.63 13.36
CA PRO A 322 22.07 -11.85 14.13
C PRO A 322 20.99 -12.09 15.18
N HIS A 323 20.37 -11.03 15.70
CA HIS A 323 19.30 -11.14 16.69
C HIS A 323 18.02 -11.68 16.05
N LEU A 324 17.64 -11.16 14.87
CA LEU A 324 16.51 -11.68 14.10
C LEU A 324 16.76 -13.14 13.68
N GLN A 325 17.96 -13.46 13.21
CA GLN A 325 18.31 -14.83 12.83
C GLN A 325 18.17 -15.80 14.00
N ALA A 326 18.62 -15.42 15.21
CA ALA A 326 18.48 -16.24 16.40
C ALA A 326 17.00 -16.45 16.78
N GLU A 327 16.17 -15.41 16.69
CA GLU A 327 14.73 -15.54 16.97
C GLU A 327 14.00 -16.37 15.91
N LEU A 328 14.33 -16.20 14.63
CA LEU A 328 13.81 -17.03 13.54
C LEU A 328 14.20 -18.50 13.73
N PHE A 329 15.46 -18.75 14.08
CA PHE A 329 15.93 -20.09 14.42
C PHE A 329 15.12 -20.68 15.58
N ASP A 330 14.93 -19.94 16.67
CA ASP A 330 14.13 -20.39 17.82
C ASP A 330 12.68 -20.70 17.46
N VAL A 331 12.08 -19.96 16.52
CA VAL A 331 10.71 -20.24 16.05
C VAL A 331 10.67 -21.48 15.17
N LEU A 332 11.61 -21.61 14.23
CA LEU A 332 11.60 -22.65 13.21
C LEU A 332 12.15 -23.99 13.71
N VAL A 333 13.20 -23.96 14.53
CA VAL A 333 13.89 -25.14 15.05
C VAL A 333 13.45 -25.45 16.48
N GLY A 334 13.13 -24.41 17.26
CA GLY A 334 12.79 -24.57 18.66
C GLY A 334 11.70 -25.62 18.86
N ALA A 335 11.95 -26.49 19.84
CA ALA A 335 11.01 -27.51 20.26
C ALA A 335 9.67 -26.82 20.49
N SER A 336 8.64 -27.27 19.77
CA SER A 336 7.27 -27.10 20.24
C SER A 336 7.29 -27.40 21.73
N ALA A 337 6.99 -26.40 22.56
CA ALA A 337 6.65 -26.64 23.94
C ALA A 337 5.68 -27.83 23.90
N GLY A 338 6.12 -28.96 24.46
CA GLY A 338 5.31 -30.17 24.47
C GLY A 338 3.94 -29.85 25.05
N PRO A 339 2.89 -30.62 24.73
CA PRO A 339 1.60 -30.43 25.35
C PRO A 339 1.78 -30.41 26.87
N THR A 340 1.41 -29.30 27.49
CA THR A 340 1.19 -29.25 28.93
C THR A 340 0.06 -30.22 29.26
N ALA A 341 0.46 -31.29 29.95
CA ALA A 341 -0.35 -32.29 30.67
C ALA A 341 -1.22 -33.23 29.82
#